data_AF-A0A815IUL8-F1
#
_entry.id   AF-A0A815IUL8-F1
#
_cell.length_a   1.000
_cell.length_b   1.000
_cell.length_c   1.000
_cell.angle_alpha   90.00
_cell.angle_beta   90.00
_cell.angle_gamma   90.00
#
_symmetry.space_group_name_H-M   'P 1'
#
loop_
_entity.id
_entity.type
_entity.pdbx_description
1 polymer ?
#
loop_
_entity_poly.entity_id
_entity_poly.type
_entity_poly.pdbx_seq_one_letter_code
_entity_poly.pdbx_strand_id
1 'polypeptide(L)'
;MDIFRIGEIALLDNGVWNVKLILTHHDDADLRRLMTVISRDVEGSTGLYRLGLLMAKMGEWDKAKDVYELLAEKTSDDENSMPASLHHQLGVIYYQKADLQNALIHYQKIAQQQFEISLIGCPSSCTKLHKHWYYILQAG
;
A
#
# COMPACT_ATOMS: atom_id res chain seq x y z
N MET A 1 -2.79 14.26 -2.63
CA MET A 1 -3.31 14.03 -1.28
C MET A 1 -2.52 14.94 -0.38
N ASP A 2 -3.15 15.99 0.12
CA ASP A 2 -2.45 17.02 0.88
C ASP A 2 -2.43 16.60 2.35
N ILE A 3 -1.23 16.56 2.95
CA ILE A 3 -1.04 16.32 4.37
C ILE A 3 -0.99 17.68 5.05
N PHE A 4 -1.68 17.80 6.18
CA PHE A 4 -1.66 19.01 7.00
C PHE A 4 -1.17 18.65 8.39
N ARG A 5 -0.26 19.46 8.93
CA ARG A 5 0.08 19.43 10.35
C ARG A 5 -0.83 20.40 11.12
N ILE A 6 -1.21 19.99 12.31
CA ILE A 6 -1.89 20.85 13.26
C ILE A 6 -0.83 21.79 13.84
N GLY A 7 -0.99 23.08 13.58
CA GLY A 7 -0.19 24.14 14.17
C GLY A 7 -0.81 24.61 15.48
N GLU A 8 -0.98 25.92 15.59
CA GLU A 8 -1.57 26.55 16.76
C GLU A 8 -3.05 26.17 16.93
N ILE A 9 -3.43 25.90 18.18
CA ILE A 9 -4.81 25.68 18.61
C ILE A 9 -5.14 26.76 19.64
N ALA A 10 -6.17 27.56 19.38
CA ALA A 10 -6.60 28.65 20.26
C ALA A 10 -8.10 28.58 20.53
N LEU A 11 -8.52 28.80 21.78
CA LEU A 11 -9.92 28.93 22.16
C LEU A 11 -10.33 30.39 22.01
N LEU A 12 -11.40 30.64 21.25
CA LEU A 12 -11.97 31.97 21.09
C LEU A 12 -12.99 32.25 22.20
N ASP A 13 -13.23 33.53 22.48
CA ASP A 13 -14.14 33.99 23.55
C ASP A 13 -15.58 33.48 23.40
N ASN A 14 -15.98 33.09 22.19
CA ASN A 14 -17.28 32.49 21.89
C ASN A 14 -17.34 30.97 22.10
N GLY A 15 -16.28 30.36 22.66
CA GLY A 15 -16.19 28.92 22.92
C GLY A 15 -15.81 28.07 21.71
N VAL A 16 -15.46 28.68 20.57
CA VAL A 16 -15.04 27.96 19.36
C VAL A 16 -13.52 27.80 19.35
N TRP A 17 -13.05 26.61 18.96
CA TRP A 17 -11.63 26.35 18.74
C TRP A 17 -11.21 26.77 17.34
N ASN A 18 -10.22 27.66 17.26
CA ASN A 18 -9.50 27.95 16.03
C ASN A 18 -8.28 27.02 15.94
N VAL A 19 -8.17 26.28 14.83
CA VAL A 19 -7.07 25.35 14.58
C VAL A 19 -6.37 25.75 13.29
N LYS A 20 -5.10 26.14 13.40
CA LYS A 20 -4.28 26.49 12.23
C LYS A 20 -3.76 25.20 11.58
N LEU A 21 -4.19 24.92 10.36
CA LEU A 21 -3.63 23.85 9.55
C LEU A 21 -2.49 24.39 8.69
N ILE A 22 -1.35 23.69 8.71
CA ILE A 22 -0.18 24.04 7.90
C ILE A 22 0.05 22.91 6.91
N LEU A 23 0.11 23.24 5.62
CA LEU A 23 0.42 22.28 4.57
C LEU A 23 1.84 21.74 4.78
N THR A 24 1.99 20.42 4.89
CA THR A 24 3.31 19.80 4.93
C THR A 24 3.83 19.63 3.51
N HIS A 25 5.05 20.09 3.28
CA HIS A 25 5.74 19.86 2.01
C HIS A 25 6.42 18.49 2.02
N HIS A 26 6.76 18.00 0.82
CA HIS A 26 7.49 16.74 0.61
C HIS A 26 8.79 16.69 1.44
N ASP A 27 9.38 17.86 1.71
CA ASP A 27 10.61 18.03 2.47
C ASP A 27 10.41 18.39 3.96
N ASP A 28 9.27 18.04 4.54
CA ASP A 28 8.97 18.37 5.93
C ASP A 28 9.90 17.62 6.91
N ALA A 29 10.66 18.37 7.71
CA ALA A 29 11.62 17.84 8.66
C ALA A 29 10.97 16.99 9.77
N ASP A 30 9.73 17.31 10.17
CA ASP A 30 8.99 16.54 11.17
C ASP A 30 8.58 15.18 10.58
N LEU A 31 8.19 15.14 9.30
CA LEU A 31 7.93 13.88 8.58
C LEU A 31 9.21 13.05 8.40
N ARG A 32 10.35 13.67 8.07
CA ARG A 32 11.65 12.98 8.03
C ARG A 32 12.03 12.40 9.39
N ARG A 33 11.78 13.15 10.46
CA ARG A 33 12.03 12.68 11.84
C ARG A 33 11.10 11.52 12.19
N LEU A 34 9.83 11.59 11.82
CA LEU A 34 8.86 10.51 12.01
C LEU A 34 9.28 9.25 11.24
N MET A 35 9.70 9.39 9.97
CA MET A 35 10.27 8.27 9.21
C MET A 35 11.48 7.68 9.93
N THR A 36 12.38 8.50 10.47
CA THR A 36 13.57 8.03 11.18
C THR A 36 13.22 7.26 12.45
N VAL A 37 12.24 7.74 13.22
CA VAL A 37 11.76 7.08 14.45
C VAL A 37 11.07 5.77 14.09
N ILE A 38 10.15 5.79 13.13
CA ILE A 38 9.48 4.58 12.66
C ILE A 38 10.53 3.59 12.16
N SER A 39 11.44 3.97 11.27
CA SER A 39 12.50 3.08 10.79
C SER A 39 13.37 2.45 11.88
N ARG A 40 13.52 3.09 13.05
CA ARG A 40 14.26 2.53 14.21
C ARG A 40 13.42 1.57 15.04
N ASP A 41 12.12 1.83 15.16
CA ASP A 41 11.16 1.04 15.94
C ASP A 41 10.42 -0.02 15.10
N VAL A 42 10.72 -0.10 13.80
CA VAL A 42 10.16 -1.10 12.89
C VAL A 42 10.87 -2.42 13.10
N GLU A 43 10.35 -3.23 14.02
CA GLU A 43 10.53 -4.68 13.98
C GLU A 43 9.28 -5.34 13.41
N GLY A 44 9.49 -6.31 12.50
CA GLY A 44 8.42 -7.10 11.91
C GLY A 44 7.65 -6.43 10.75
N SER A 45 6.72 -7.20 10.19
CA SER A 45 5.98 -6.88 8.96
C SER A 45 5.10 -5.62 9.07
N THR A 46 4.49 -5.40 10.24
CA THR A 46 3.59 -4.27 10.48
C THR A 46 4.31 -2.93 10.41
N GLY A 47 5.52 -2.84 10.98
CA GLY A 47 6.29 -1.60 10.94
C GLY A 47 6.71 -1.24 9.52
N LEU A 48 7.25 -2.20 8.76
CA LEU A 48 7.70 -1.97 7.38
C LEU A 48 6.55 -1.52 6.50
N TYR A 49 5.37 -2.12 6.67
CA TYR A 49 4.17 -1.72 5.94
C TYR A 49 3.79 -0.25 6.20
N ARG A 50 3.84 0.17 7.48
CA ARG A 50 3.55 1.56 7.88
C ARG A 50 4.59 2.54 7.36
N LEU A 51 5.86 2.15 7.33
CA LEU A 51 6.94 2.96 6.79
C LEU A 51 6.74 3.19 5.28
N GLY A 52 6.47 2.13 4.52
CA GLY A 52 6.17 2.24 3.08
C GLY A 52 4.95 3.13 2.82
N LEU A 53 3.92 3.02 3.65
CA LEU A 53 2.70 3.84 3.51
C LEU A 53 2.97 5.32 3.75
N LEU A 54 3.82 5.64 4.74
CA LEU A 54 4.21 7.01 5.03
C LEU A 54 5.02 7.60 3.87
N MET A 55 5.99 6.86 3.33
CA MET A 55 6.78 7.27 2.16
C MET A 55 5.88 7.51 0.94
N ALA A 56 4.94 6.60 0.66
CA ALA A 56 3.98 6.76 -0.43
C ALA A 56 3.13 8.02 -0.22
N LYS A 57 2.62 8.27 0.99
CA LYS A 57 1.86 9.48 1.31
C LYS A 57 2.67 10.77 1.12
N MET A 58 3.98 10.71 1.37
CA MET A 58 4.88 11.82 1.11
C MET A 58 5.16 12.02 -0.37
N GLY A 59 4.84 11.05 -1.24
CA GLY A 59 5.21 11.06 -2.65
C GLY A 59 6.64 10.56 -2.91
N GLU A 60 7.26 9.92 -1.93
CA GLU A 60 8.56 9.23 -2.03
C GLU A 60 8.33 7.83 -2.63
N TRP A 61 7.82 7.79 -3.86
CA TRP A 61 7.32 6.57 -4.49
C TRP A 61 8.36 5.46 -4.63
N ASP A 62 9.60 5.82 -4.99
CA ASP A 62 10.69 4.85 -5.14
C ASP A 62 11.08 4.24 -3.79
N LYS A 63 11.22 5.06 -2.74
CA LYS A 63 11.54 4.56 -1.40
C LYS A 63 10.41 3.69 -0.84
N ALA A 64 9.16 4.09 -1.08
CA ALA A 64 8.00 3.31 -0.68
C ALA A 64 8.00 1.93 -1.36
N LYS A 65 8.34 1.89 -2.65
CA LYS A 65 8.48 0.65 -3.41
C LYS A 65 9.55 -0.25 -2.79
N ASP A 66 10.75 0.26 -2.56
CA ASP A 66 11.86 -0.52 -1.97
C ASP A 66 11.47 -1.14 -0.62
N VAL A 67 10.76 -0.38 0.23
CA VAL A 67 10.27 -0.88 1.52
C VAL A 67 9.23 -2.00 1.36
N TYR A 68 8.32 -1.88 0.39
CA TYR A 68 7.32 -2.92 0.14
C TYR A 68 7.91 -4.17 -0.50
N GLU A 69 8.92 -4.04 -1.37
CA GLU A 69 9.65 -5.18 -1.94
C GLU A 69 10.45 -5.91 -0.85
N LEU A 70 11.16 -5.19 0.02
CA LEU A 70 11.82 -5.78 1.18
C LEU A 70 10.84 -6.49 2.11
N LEU A 71 9.65 -5.91 2.33
CA LEU A 71 8.62 -6.55 3.13
C LEU A 71 8.11 -7.83 2.47
N ALA A 72 7.92 -7.81 1.15
CA ALA A 72 7.50 -8.98 0.38
C ALA A 72 8.51 -10.13 0.50
N GLU A 73 9.81 -9.84 0.39
CA GLU A 73 10.89 -10.82 0.59
C GLU A 73 10.87 -11.45 1.99
N LYS A 74 10.45 -10.69 3.01
CA LYS A 74 10.38 -11.18 4.40
C LYS A 74 9.12 -11.97 4.72
N THR A 75 8.03 -11.77 3.98
CA THR A 75 6.73 -12.37 4.30
C THR A 75 6.28 -13.45 3.33
N SER A 76 7.00 -13.63 2.23
CA SER A 76 6.57 -14.51 1.14
C SER A 76 7.68 -15.51 0.83
N ASP A 77 7.37 -16.79 0.96
CA ASP A 77 8.28 -17.88 0.59
C ASP A 77 8.41 -18.03 -0.94
N ASP A 78 7.44 -17.48 -1.70
CA ASP A 78 7.45 -17.38 -3.16
C ASP A 78 6.73 -16.11 -3.65
N GLU A 79 6.89 -15.77 -4.94
CA GLU A 79 6.30 -14.56 -5.56
C GLU A 79 4.76 -14.57 -5.60
N ASN A 80 4.13 -15.74 -5.55
CA ASN A 80 2.67 -15.92 -5.57
C ASN A 80 2.06 -15.86 -4.15
N SER A 81 2.88 -16.05 -3.11
CA SER A 81 2.52 -15.97 -1.70
C SER A 81 2.53 -14.54 -1.16
N MET A 82 2.92 -13.55 -1.98
CA MET A 82 2.91 -12.15 -1.57
C MET A 82 1.49 -11.70 -1.18
N PRO A 83 1.27 -11.12 0.02
CA PRO A 83 -0.04 -10.67 0.43
C PRO A 83 -0.69 -9.70 -0.56
N ALA A 84 -1.99 -9.86 -0.82
CA ALA A 84 -2.79 -8.96 -1.65
C ALA A 84 -2.66 -7.47 -1.25
N SER A 85 -2.44 -7.19 0.04
CA SER A 85 -2.21 -5.84 0.54
C SER A 85 -0.91 -5.22 0.02
N LEU A 86 0.17 -5.99 -0.16
CA LEU A 86 1.42 -5.51 -0.74
C LEU A 86 1.29 -5.29 -2.25
N HIS A 87 0.63 -6.21 -2.96
CA HIS A 87 0.27 -5.99 -4.36
C HIS A 87 -0.53 -4.70 -4.54
N HIS A 88 -1.49 -4.42 -3.65
CA HIS A 88 -2.28 -3.20 -3.73
C HIS A 88 -1.39 -1.95 -3.61
N GLN A 89 -0.48 -1.91 -2.63
CA GLN A 89 0.40 -0.75 -2.45
C GLN A 89 1.37 -0.57 -3.62
N LEU A 90 1.97 -1.65 -4.13
CA LEU A 90 2.83 -1.59 -5.32
C LEU A 90 2.05 -1.13 -6.56
N GLY A 91 0.83 -1.63 -6.75
CA GLY A 91 -0.05 -1.20 -7.84
C GLY A 91 -0.37 0.30 -7.78
N VAL A 92 -0.67 0.82 -6.58
CA VAL A 92 -0.88 2.27 -6.37
C VAL A 92 0.40 3.05 -6.70
N ILE A 93 1.57 2.59 -6.28
CA ILE A 93 2.84 3.26 -6.55
C ILE A 93 3.10 3.34 -8.05
N TYR A 94 2.98 2.23 -8.79
CA TYR A 94 3.17 2.23 -10.24
C TYR A 94 2.14 3.12 -10.95
N TYR A 95 0.88 3.12 -10.49
CA TYR A 95 -0.14 4.02 -11.00
C TYR A 95 0.24 5.50 -10.82
N GLN A 96 0.73 5.89 -9.63
CA GLN A 96 1.20 7.25 -9.35
C GLN A 96 2.42 7.64 -10.20
N LYS A 97 3.25 6.67 -10.58
CA LYS A 97 4.37 6.85 -11.51
C LYS A 97 3.97 6.82 -12.99
N ALA A 98 2.66 6.74 -13.29
CA ALA A 98 2.11 6.59 -14.63
C ALA A 98 2.55 5.30 -15.37
N ASP A 99 3.06 4.31 -14.64
CA ASP A 99 3.39 2.99 -15.16
C ASP A 99 2.18 2.06 -15.05
N LEU A 100 1.24 2.25 -15.97
CA LEU A 100 -0.04 1.56 -15.95
C LEU A 100 0.10 0.05 -16.20
N GLN A 101 1.14 -0.37 -16.91
CA GLN A 101 1.38 -1.78 -17.22
C GLN A 101 1.74 -2.56 -15.95
N ASN A 102 2.69 -2.05 -15.17
CA ASN A 102 3.06 -2.69 -13.89
C ASN A 102 1.95 -2.57 -12.84
N ALA A 103 1.22 -1.45 -12.82
CA ALA A 103 0.05 -1.31 -11.94
C ALA A 103 -1.00 -2.40 -12.23
N LEU A 104 -1.31 -2.63 -13.52
CA LEU A 104 -2.27 -3.65 -13.93
C LEU A 104 -1.85 -5.06 -13.50
N ILE A 105 -0.57 -5.41 -13.68
CA ILE A 105 -0.03 -6.72 -13.26
C ILE A 105 -0.29 -6.96 -11.77
N HIS A 106 -0.03 -5.97 -10.91
CA HIS A 106 -0.28 -6.12 -9.48
C HIS A 106 -1.77 -6.24 -9.14
N TYR A 107 -2.64 -5.49 -9.80
CA TYR A 107 -4.09 -5.63 -9.58
C TYR A 107 -4.64 -6.98 -10.07
N GLN A 108 -4.09 -7.52 -11.16
CA GLN A 108 -4.43 -8.86 -11.63
C GLN A 108 -4.03 -9.94 -10.62
N LYS A 109 -2.85 -9.83 -10.00
CA LYS A 109 -2.42 -10.78 -8.95
C LYS A 109 -3.35 -10.77 -7.73
N ILE A 110 -3.87 -9.60 -7.33
CA ILE A 110 -4.88 -9.52 -6.25
C ILE A 110 -6.16 -10.26 -6.64
N ALA A 111 -6.65 -10.04 -7.87
CA ALA A 111 -7.85 -10.69 -8.37
C ALA A 111 -7.68 -12.22 -8.46
N GLN A 112 -6.48 -12.69 -8.85
CA GLN A 112 -6.11 -14.11 -8.85
C GLN A 112 -6.20 -14.72 -7.46
N GLN A 113 -5.55 -14.10 -6.47
CA GLN A 113 -5.57 -14.58 -5.09
C GLN A 113 -6.99 -14.63 -4.52
N GLN A 114 -7.80 -13.59 -4.76
CA GLN A 114 -9.19 -13.57 -4.33
C GLN A 114 -10.02 -14.70 -4.97
N PHE A 115 -9.78 -14.98 -6.24
CA PHE A 115 -10.43 -16.07 -6.96
C PHE A 115 -10.02 -17.44 -6.40
N GLU A 116 -8.73 -17.65 -6.12
CA GLU A 116 -8.22 -18.88 -5.51
C GLU A 116 -8.81 -19.12 -4.12
N ILE A 117 -8.89 -18.10 -3.27
CA ILE A 117 -9.53 -18.19 -1.95
C ILE A 117 -11.01 -18.59 -2.09
N SER A 118 -11.72 -18.01 -3.05
CA SER A 118 -13.12 -18.37 -3.32
C SER A 118 -13.28 -19.83 -3.76
N LEU A 119 -12.27 -20.43 -4.38
CA LEU A 119 -12.30 -21.81 -4.84
C LEU A 119 -12.00 -22.82 -3.71
N ILE A 120 -11.28 -22.43 -2.66
CA ILE A 120 -11.02 -23.29 -1.48
C ILE A 120 -12.33 -23.68 -0.78
N GLY A 121 -13.35 -22.82 -0.83
CA GLY A 121 -14.69 -23.12 -0.30
C GLY A 121 -15.61 -23.89 -1.26
N CYS A 122 -15.18 -24.22 -2.47
CA CYS A 122 -16.02 -24.78 -3.53
C CYS A 122 -15.74 -26.29 -3.73
N PRO A 123 -16.76 -27.18 -3.84
CA PRO A 123 -16.54 -28.59 -4.07
C PRO A 123 -15.73 -28.85 -5.36
N SER A 124 -14.92 -29.91 -5.34
CA SER A 124 -13.89 -30.25 -6.35
C SER A 124 -14.38 -30.42 -7.80
N SER A 125 -15.70 -30.48 -8.03
CA SER A 125 -16.31 -30.47 -9.36
C SER A 125 -16.31 -29.08 -10.02
N CYS A 126 -16.35 -27.99 -9.26
CA CYS A 126 -16.39 -26.61 -9.76
C CYS A 126 -15.00 -26.05 -10.14
N THR A 127 -13.93 -26.54 -9.52
CA THR A 127 -12.57 -26.01 -9.69
C THR A 127 -11.96 -26.29 -11.07
N LYS A 128 -12.33 -27.39 -11.75
CA LYS A 128 -11.81 -27.72 -13.09
C LYS A 128 -12.37 -26.83 -14.20
N LEU A 129 -13.68 -26.52 -14.17
CA LEU A 129 -14.28 -25.63 -15.18
C LEU A 129 -13.79 -24.18 -14.99
N HIS A 130 -13.73 -23.71 -13.74
CA HIS A 130 -13.40 -22.30 -13.45
C HIS A 130 -11.96 -21.91 -13.78
N LYS A 131 -10.97 -22.80 -13.55
CA LYS A 131 -9.58 -22.55 -13.99
C LYS A 131 -9.48 -22.38 -15.51
N HIS A 132 -10.25 -23.16 -16.27
CA HIS A 132 -10.23 -23.10 -17.73
C HIS A 132 -10.74 -21.76 -18.28
N TRP A 133 -11.83 -21.22 -17.71
CA TRP A 133 -12.36 -19.90 -18.10
C TRP A 133 -11.43 -18.73 -17.74
N TYR A 134 -10.69 -18.84 -16.62
CA TYR A 134 -9.75 -17.80 -16.21
C TYR A 134 -8.56 -17.66 -17.17
N TYR A 135 -7.97 -18.78 -17.64
CA TYR A 135 -6.89 -18.74 -18.64
C TYR A 135 -7.36 -18.20 -20.00
N ILE A 136 -8.61 -18.45 -20.38
CA ILE A 136 -9.20 -17.93 -21.62
C ILE A 136 -9.37 -16.39 -21.54
N LEU A 137 -9.68 -15.84 -20.37
CA LEU A 137 -9.80 -14.39 -20.14
C LEU A 137 -8.46 -13.64 -20.13
N GLN A 138 -7.34 -14.33 -19.86
CA GLN A 138 -6.00 -13.72 -19.89
C GLN A 138 -5.30 -13.86 -21.26
N ALA A 139 -5.81 -14.71 -22.16
CA ALA A 139 -5.19 -15.03 -23.45
C ALA A 139 -5.79 -14.26 -24.65
N GLY A 140 -6.70 -13.31 -24.41
CA GLY A 140 -7.28 -12.42 -25.42
C GLY A 140 -6.98 -10.97 -25.13
#